data_AF-A0A4Q3V9F5-F1
#
_entry.id   AF-A0A4Q3V9F5-F1
#
_cell.length_a   1.000
_cell.length_b   1.000
_cell.length_c   1.000
_cell.angle_alpha   90.00
_cell.angle_beta   90.00
_cell.angle_gamma   90.00
#
_symmetry.space_group_name_H-M   'P 1'
#
loop_
_entity.id
_entity.type
_entity.pdbx_description
1 polymer ?
#
loop_
_entity_poly.entity_id
_entity_poly.type
_entity_poly.pdbx_seq_one_letter_code
_entity_poly.pdbx_strand_id
1 'polypeptide(L)'
;MIALLLSLQRNSPGDDPLLASPTQLAVVMEPVASAIAPLGKAKGVILEVAPVLQDRKIALHTEKESLGKTLDQLSVVLNGKWTSIPNGWRLDPLPERMTELASFLKLRKEQARRTAENALLGNLAIVKKMTFPDYVAETRRLEKAAEETKNDDEQQKLEAAREQLGYMTLMGYMAAFTYGTLSASEQERFWKGEVFYATSAAFPGGRPIPEGSSHWKDVYDPEDEPDRGDMRVFLRFDPIRKQLGQRLDRDGSVERSVPNIAPPEMSEAEAHHPFIKRQIAWNQPELFLSRWADPVAKLPDPGRGPWYGGYWSVADSLARFHKRTGLP
;
A
#
# COMPACT_ATOMS: atom_id res chain seq x y z
N MET A 1 15.42 59.70 -8.58
CA MET A 1 15.95 58.64 -9.47
C MET A 1 15.71 57.31 -8.77
N ILE A 2 14.58 56.66 -9.03
CA ILE A 2 14.25 55.38 -8.40
C ILE A 2 15.02 54.32 -9.20
N ALA A 3 16.25 54.02 -8.75
CA ALA A 3 16.98 52.89 -9.29
C ALA A 3 16.13 51.65 -9.07
N LEU A 4 15.87 50.89 -10.13
CA LEU A 4 15.15 49.63 -10.05
C LEU A 4 15.97 48.68 -9.18
N LEU A 5 15.62 48.63 -7.89
CA LEU A 5 15.73 47.42 -7.08
C LEU A 5 14.70 46.42 -7.62
N LEU A 6 14.96 45.96 -8.85
CA LEU A 6 14.70 44.59 -9.26
C LEU A 6 15.51 43.75 -8.29
N SER A 7 14.92 43.47 -7.13
CA SER A 7 15.34 42.36 -6.31
C SER A 7 15.44 41.17 -7.25
N LEU A 8 16.63 40.58 -7.34
CA LEU A 8 16.81 39.28 -7.96
C LEU A 8 15.79 38.36 -7.29
N GLN A 9 14.69 38.08 -7.99
CA GLN A 9 13.72 37.08 -7.56
C GLN A 9 14.47 35.77 -7.63
N ARG A 10 15.02 35.36 -6.48
CA ARG A 10 15.69 34.08 -6.33
C ARG A 10 14.66 33.03 -6.69
N ASN A 11 14.92 32.25 -7.73
CA ASN A 11 13.97 31.29 -8.25
C ASN A 11 14.19 29.89 -7.66
N SER A 12 15.36 29.64 -7.06
CA SER A 12 15.66 28.44 -6.28
C SER A 12 16.62 28.71 -5.11
N PRO A 13 16.66 27.80 -4.10
CA PRO A 13 17.71 27.75 -3.08
C PRO A 13 19.14 27.70 -3.64
N GLY A 14 19.35 27.15 -4.84
CA GLY A 14 20.65 27.14 -5.53
C GLY A 14 21.22 28.54 -5.79
N ASP A 15 20.35 29.53 -6.02
CA ASP A 15 20.71 30.95 -6.20
C ASP A 15 20.92 31.71 -4.88
N ASP A 16 20.70 31.07 -3.72
CA ASP A 16 20.78 31.75 -2.43
C ASP A 16 22.24 31.81 -1.92
N PRO A 17 22.85 33.01 -1.77
CA PRO A 17 24.22 33.13 -1.29
C PRO A 17 24.43 32.60 0.13
N LEU A 18 23.39 32.52 0.97
CA LEU A 18 23.48 31.92 2.31
C LEU A 18 23.56 30.39 2.25
N LEU A 19 23.07 29.78 1.17
CA LEU A 19 23.07 28.34 0.93
C LEU A 19 24.19 27.90 -0.04
N ALA A 20 24.94 28.84 -0.59
CA ALA A 20 26.03 28.61 -1.53
C ALA A 20 27.27 27.92 -0.92
N SER A 21 27.44 27.94 0.41
CA SER A 21 28.58 27.27 1.05
C SER A 21 28.51 25.74 0.89
N PRO A 22 29.64 25.07 0.55
CA PRO A 22 29.73 23.61 0.59
C PRO A 22 29.31 23.05 1.95
N THR A 23 28.58 21.94 1.95
CA THR A 23 28.09 21.28 3.17
C THR A 23 28.31 19.78 3.07
N GLN A 24 28.97 19.22 4.09
CA GLN A 24 29.00 17.77 4.30
C GLN A 24 27.70 17.37 4.99
N LEU A 25 26.94 16.48 4.36
CA LEU A 25 25.63 16.02 4.82
C LEU A 25 25.58 14.49 4.79
N ALA A 26 25.05 13.90 5.85
CA ALA A 26 24.72 12.49 5.95
C ALA A 26 23.37 12.38 6.67
N VAL A 27 22.31 12.08 5.91
CA VAL A 27 20.93 11.87 6.41
C VAL A 27 20.49 10.51 5.93
N VAL A 28 19.88 9.71 6.81
CA VAL A 28 19.52 8.33 6.48
C VAL A 28 18.12 7.98 6.98
N MET A 29 17.18 7.82 6.04
CA MET A 29 15.79 7.40 6.30
C MET A 29 14.98 8.32 7.24
N GLU A 30 15.37 9.59 7.31
CA GLU A 30 14.70 10.61 8.13
C GLU A 30 13.58 11.32 7.36
N PRO A 31 12.50 11.75 8.03
CA PRO A 31 11.50 12.66 7.44
C PRO A 31 12.18 13.93 6.90
N VAL A 32 11.86 14.33 5.68
CA VAL A 32 12.49 15.49 5.01
C VAL A 32 12.44 16.76 5.86
N ALA A 33 11.33 17.02 6.56
CA ALA A 33 11.23 18.21 7.42
C ALA A 33 12.24 18.18 8.58
N SER A 34 12.44 17.01 9.20
CA SER A 34 13.45 16.80 10.25
C SER A 34 14.87 16.91 9.70
N ALA A 35 15.11 16.38 8.50
CA ALA A 35 16.42 16.38 7.86
C ALA A 35 16.91 17.79 7.46
N ILE A 36 16.03 18.66 6.95
CA ILE A 36 16.45 19.96 6.39
C ILE A 36 16.39 21.12 7.38
N ALA A 37 15.49 21.09 8.38
CA ALA A 37 15.33 22.22 9.31
C ALA A 37 16.62 22.59 10.08
N PRO A 38 17.45 21.62 10.55
CA PRO A 38 18.76 21.93 11.15
C PRO A 38 19.73 22.61 10.18
N LEU A 39 19.68 22.24 8.89
CA LEU A 39 20.57 22.76 7.86
C LEU A 39 20.26 24.22 7.55
N GLY A 40 18.97 24.55 7.45
CA GLY A 40 18.51 25.94 7.33
C GLY A 40 18.96 26.79 8.52
N LYS A 41 18.69 26.30 9.74
CA LYS A 41 19.11 26.97 10.98
C LYS A 41 20.62 27.25 11.02
N ALA A 42 21.45 26.30 10.59
CA ALA A 42 22.91 26.45 10.53
C ALA A 42 23.39 27.50 9.50
N LYS A 43 22.55 27.90 8.54
CA LYS A 43 22.82 28.95 7.53
C LYS A 43 22.04 30.25 7.77
N GLY A 44 21.23 30.33 8.83
CA GLY A 44 20.37 31.49 9.10
C GLY A 44 19.18 31.63 8.15
N VAL A 45 18.73 30.51 7.56
CA VAL A 45 17.66 30.44 6.55
C VAL A 45 16.53 29.55 7.05
N ILE A 46 15.28 29.98 6.94
CA ILE A 46 14.12 29.13 7.24
C ILE A 46 13.94 28.12 6.10
N LEU A 47 13.89 26.82 6.42
CA LEU A 47 13.55 25.76 5.47
C LEU A 47 12.28 25.04 5.92
N GLU A 48 11.17 25.33 5.24
CA GLU A 48 9.86 24.71 5.48
C GLU A 48 9.57 23.60 4.46
N VAL A 49 8.70 22.67 4.85
CA VAL A 49 8.16 21.63 3.97
C VAL A 49 6.64 21.62 4.10
N ALA A 50 5.91 21.58 2.99
CA ALA A 50 4.46 21.45 3.02
C ALA A 50 4.04 20.14 3.73
N PRO A 51 2.95 20.11 4.52
CA PRO A 51 2.59 18.95 5.34
C PRO A 51 2.45 17.62 4.58
N VAL A 52 2.06 17.65 3.30
CA VAL A 52 1.94 16.45 2.45
C VAL A 52 3.29 15.84 2.01
N LEU A 53 4.39 16.57 2.22
CA LEU A 53 5.75 16.12 1.95
C LEU A 53 6.55 15.86 3.23
N GLN A 54 6.20 16.48 4.37
CA GLN A 54 7.03 16.53 5.60
C GLN A 54 7.50 15.15 6.10
N ASP A 55 6.62 14.14 6.04
CA ASP A 55 6.82 12.79 6.58
C ASP A 55 7.51 11.83 5.59
N ARG A 56 7.82 12.30 4.37
CA ARG A 56 8.55 11.50 3.38
C ARG A 56 9.98 11.28 3.85
N LYS A 57 10.34 10.01 4.03
CA LYS A 57 11.70 9.61 4.40
C LYS A 57 12.66 9.80 3.23
N ILE A 58 13.82 10.39 3.49
CA ILE A 58 14.88 10.62 2.51
C ILE A 58 16.21 10.08 3.01
N ALA A 59 17.12 9.81 2.08
CA ALA A 59 18.53 9.65 2.35
C ALA A 59 19.29 10.69 1.52
N LEU A 60 20.19 11.44 2.15
CA LEU A 60 21.01 12.47 1.50
C LEU A 60 22.46 12.28 1.89
N HIS A 61 23.35 12.38 0.92
CA HIS A 61 24.79 12.31 1.14
C HIS A 61 25.52 13.30 0.23
N THR A 62 26.17 14.31 0.83
CA THR A 62 26.99 15.29 0.11
C THR A 62 28.30 15.52 0.84
N GLU A 63 29.39 15.71 0.10
CA GLU A 63 30.72 15.99 0.69
C GLU A 63 31.22 17.40 0.34
N LYS A 64 30.92 17.91 -0.87
CA LYS A 64 31.47 19.17 -1.41
C LYS A 64 30.47 20.01 -2.23
N GLU A 65 29.18 19.67 -2.19
CA GLU A 65 28.14 20.44 -2.88
C GLU A 65 27.60 21.56 -1.99
N SER A 66 27.14 22.67 -2.60
CA SER A 66 26.44 23.72 -1.88
C SER A 66 25.07 23.25 -1.41
N LEU A 67 24.65 23.66 -0.21
CA LEU A 67 23.35 23.26 0.35
C LEU A 67 22.19 23.65 -0.59
N GLY A 68 22.28 24.82 -1.24
CA GLY A 68 21.29 25.28 -2.21
C GLY A 68 21.13 24.29 -3.38
N LYS A 69 22.23 23.81 -3.96
CA LYS A 69 22.21 22.82 -5.05
C LYS A 69 21.65 21.46 -4.59
N THR A 70 21.96 21.04 -3.36
CA THR A 70 21.39 19.83 -2.75
C THR A 70 19.89 19.94 -2.56
N LEU A 71 19.39 21.10 -2.13
CA LEU A 71 17.96 21.38 -1.98
C LEU A 71 17.26 21.42 -3.35
N ASP A 72 17.89 21.99 -4.39
CA ASP A 72 17.36 21.96 -5.75
C ASP A 72 17.20 20.52 -6.26
N GLN A 73 18.22 19.67 -6.10
CA GLN A 73 18.13 18.23 -6.43
C GLN A 73 17.04 17.52 -5.63
N LEU A 74 16.92 17.81 -4.33
CA LEU A 74 15.88 17.26 -3.46
C LEU A 74 14.48 17.61 -3.96
N SER A 75 14.26 18.81 -4.51
CA SER A 75 12.96 19.19 -5.08
C SER A 75 12.58 18.33 -6.30
N VAL A 76 13.56 17.99 -7.15
CA VAL A 76 13.35 17.09 -8.30
C VAL A 76 12.97 15.68 -7.84
N VAL A 77 13.67 15.13 -6.84
CA VAL A 77 13.37 13.81 -6.25
C VAL A 77 11.97 13.79 -5.64
N LEU A 78 11.64 14.77 -4.80
CA LEU A 78 10.34 14.81 -4.12
C LEU A 78 9.19 15.24 -5.03
N ASN A 79 9.47 15.64 -6.27
CA ASN A 79 8.54 16.23 -7.22
C ASN A 79 7.81 17.45 -6.61
N GLY A 80 8.61 18.31 -5.99
CA GLY A 80 8.17 19.57 -5.39
C GLY A 80 8.82 20.78 -6.06
N LYS A 81 8.44 21.97 -5.61
CA LYS A 81 9.00 23.25 -6.02
C LYS A 81 9.33 24.06 -4.77
N TRP A 82 10.48 24.73 -4.80
CA TRP A 82 10.80 25.74 -3.78
C TRP A 82 10.08 27.04 -4.05
N THR A 83 9.34 27.51 -3.05
CA THR A 83 8.71 28.83 -3.00
C THR A 83 9.49 29.70 -2.02
N SER A 84 9.84 30.93 -2.39
CA SER A 84 10.47 31.86 -1.46
C SER A 84 9.45 32.32 -0.40
N ILE A 85 9.85 32.32 0.86
CA ILE A 85 9.07 32.80 2.02
C ILE A 85 9.89 33.85 2.80
N PRO A 86 9.30 34.62 3.72
CA PRO A 86 10.06 35.55 4.55
C PRO A 86 11.24 34.86 5.25
N ASN A 87 12.46 35.33 4.98
CA ASN A 87 13.72 34.79 5.49
C ASN A 87 13.99 33.31 5.13
N GLY A 88 13.43 32.79 4.04
CA GLY A 88 13.68 31.39 3.68
C GLY A 88 12.99 30.83 2.45
N TRP A 89 12.84 29.52 2.47
CA TRP A 89 12.33 28.70 1.38
C TRP A 89 11.38 27.63 1.92
N ARG A 90 10.32 27.36 1.16
CA ARG A 90 9.35 26.31 1.46
C ARG A 90 9.24 25.33 0.29
N LEU A 91 9.32 24.03 0.58
CA LEU A 91 9.10 22.98 -0.42
C LEU A 91 7.61 22.65 -0.51
N ASP A 92 6.96 23.11 -1.57
CA ASP A 92 5.57 22.77 -1.89
C ASP A 92 5.52 21.61 -2.91
N PRO A 93 4.48 20.76 -2.91
CA PRO A 93 4.31 19.75 -3.94
C PRO A 93 3.94 20.40 -5.29
N LEU A 94 4.35 19.80 -6.40
CA LEU A 94 3.88 20.22 -7.72
C LEU A 94 2.36 19.95 -7.87
N PRO A 95 1.52 20.96 -8.18
CA PRO A 95 0.06 20.80 -8.25
C PRO A 95 -0.40 19.72 -9.24
N GLU A 96 0.28 19.58 -10.37
CA GLU A 96 0.06 18.54 -11.37
C GLU A 96 0.34 17.14 -10.80
N ARG A 97 1.34 16.99 -9.92
CA ARG A 97 1.67 15.71 -9.25
C ARG A 97 0.64 15.35 -8.19
N MET A 98 0.10 16.35 -7.49
CA MET A 98 -1.02 16.15 -6.57
C MET A 98 -2.29 15.72 -7.31
N THR A 99 -2.53 16.30 -8.49
CA THR A 99 -3.66 15.94 -9.36
C THR A 99 -3.51 14.51 -9.90
N GLU A 100 -2.33 14.15 -10.38
CA GLU A 100 -2.01 12.80 -10.86
C GLU A 100 -2.06 11.74 -9.75
N LEU A 101 -1.62 12.06 -8.54
CA LEU A 101 -1.77 11.16 -7.39
C LEU A 101 -3.26 11.00 -7.02
N ALA A 102 -4.03 12.08 -7.04
CA ALA A 102 -5.47 12.03 -6.76
C ALA A 102 -6.23 11.20 -7.81
N SER A 103 -5.91 11.34 -9.11
CA SER A 103 -6.52 10.54 -10.17
C SER A 103 -6.12 9.06 -10.07
N PHE A 104 -4.86 8.77 -9.75
CA PHE A 104 -4.40 7.39 -9.49
C PHE A 104 -5.12 6.76 -8.30
N LEU A 105 -5.21 7.47 -7.18
CA LEU A 105 -5.90 6.98 -5.98
C LEU A 105 -7.41 6.80 -6.20
N LYS A 106 -8.03 7.62 -7.06
CA LYS A 106 -9.42 7.43 -7.49
C LYS A 106 -9.57 6.15 -8.31
N LEU A 107 -8.78 5.98 -9.37
CA LEU A 107 -8.77 4.79 -10.24
C LEU A 107 -8.58 3.51 -9.41
N ARG A 108 -7.58 3.50 -8.53
CA ARG A 108 -7.28 2.38 -7.63
C ARG A 108 -8.44 2.03 -6.70
N LYS A 109 -9.14 3.03 -6.14
CA LYS A 109 -10.33 2.80 -5.30
C LYS A 109 -11.51 2.25 -6.10
N GLU A 110 -11.73 2.75 -7.31
CA GLU A 110 -12.80 2.30 -8.20
C GLU A 110 -12.58 0.85 -8.63
N GLN A 111 -11.34 0.48 -8.94
CA GLN A 111 -10.98 -0.91 -9.25
C GLN A 111 -11.02 -1.81 -8.03
N ALA A 112 -10.56 -1.33 -6.87
CA ALA A 112 -10.67 -2.09 -5.64
C ALA A 112 -12.13 -2.42 -5.30
N ARG A 113 -13.05 -1.45 -5.49
CA ARG A 113 -14.50 -1.69 -5.41
C ARG A 113 -14.92 -2.73 -6.43
N ARG A 114 -14.62 -2.53 -7.72
CA ARG A 114 -15.08 -3.44 -8.81
C ARG A 114 -14.62 -4.88 -8.61
N THR A 115 -13.36 -5.11 -8.23
CA THR A 115 -12.83 -6.46 -7.96
C THR A 115 -13.49 -7.08 -6.74
N ALA A 116 -13.67 -6.31 -5.66
CA ALA A 116 -14.38 -6.79 -4.47
C ALA A 116 -15.87 -7.08 -4.73
N GLU A 117 -16.52 -6.24 -5.54
CA GLU A 117 -17.93 -6.37 -5.94
C GLU A 117 -18.13 -7.60 -6.82
N ASN A 118 -17.26 -7.84 -7.81
CA ASN A 118 -17.30 -9.06 -8.62
C ASN A 118 -17.13 -10.34 -7.76
N ALA A 119 -16.14 -10.37 -6.86
CA ALA A 119 -15.92 -11.50 -5.96
C ALA A 119 -17.11 -11.73 -5.01
N LEU A 120 -17.65 -10.66 -4.42
CA LEU A 120 -18.79 -10.71 -3.52
C LEU A 120 -20.08 -11.15 -4.22
N LEU A 121 -20.30 -10.73 -5.47
CA LEU A 121 -21.44 -11.17 -6.29
C LEU A 121 -21.31 -12.63 -6.72
N GLY A 122 -20.10 -13.10 -7.03
CA GLY A 122 -19.82 -14.53 -7.25
C GLY A 122 -20.17 -15.37 -6.02
N ASN A 123 -19.64 -14.98 -4.86
CA ASN A 123 -19.94 -15.65 -3.59
C ASN A 123 -21.44 -15.62 -3.25
N LEU A 124 -22.11 -14.49 -3.48
CA LEU A 124 -23.55 -14.36 -3.28
C LEU A 124 -24.38 -15.28 -4.19
N ALA A 125 -23.90 -15.58 -5.40
CA ALA A 125 -24.57 -16.52 -6.31
C ALA A 125 -24.49 -17.98 -5.82
N ILE A 126 -23.47 -18.33 -5.03
CA ILE A 126 -23.30 -19.64 -4.38
C ILE A 126 -24.17 -19.71 -3.12
N VAL A 127 -24.06 -18.71 -2.24
CA VAL A 127 -24.82 -18.60 -0.97
C VAL A 127 -26.35 -18.63 -1.20
N LYS A 128 -26.83 -18.15 -2.35
CA LYS A 128 -28.24 -18.23 -2.75
C LYS A 128 -28.72 -19.62 -3.17
N LYS A 129 -27.82 -20.59 -3.37
CA LYS A 129 -28.11 -21.93 -3.90
C LYS A 129 -27.90 -23.05 -2.87
N MET A 130 -26.98 -22.88 -1.94
CA MET A 130 -26.52 -23.95 -1.04
C MET A 130 -26.07 -23.38 0.30
N THR A 131 -26.19 -24.15 1.39
CA THR A 131 -25.63 -23.77 2.69
C THR A 131 -24.10 -23.89 2.68
N PHE A 132 -23.41 -23.37 3.70
CA PHE A 132 -21.96 -23.57 3.80
C PHE A 132 -21.59 -25.05 3.93
N PRO A 133 -22.21 -25.87 4.81
CA PRO A 133 -21.98 -27.32 4.82
C PRO A 133 -22.15 -28.01 3.46
N ASP A 134 -23.16 -27.62 2.68
CA ASP A 134 -23.38 -28.15 1.32
C ASP A 134 -22.26 -27.73 0.35
N TYR A 135 -21.82 -26.47 0.40
CA TYR A 135 -20.66 -25.97 -0.36
C TYR A 135 -19.38 -26.74 0.00
N VAL A 136 -19.14 -26.99 1.29
CA VAL A 136 -18.00 -27.79 1.76
C VAL A 136 -18.07 -29.23 1.21
N ALA A 137 -19.24 -29.85 1.28
CA ALA A 137 -19.46 -31.20 0.80
C ALA A 137 -19.25 -31.32 -0.72
N GLU A 138 -19.79 -30.37 -1.49
CA GLU A 138 -19.67 -30.35 -2.94
C GLU A 138 -18.25 -30.04 -3.41
N THR A 139 -17.56 -29.08 -2.80
CA THR A 139 -16.13 -28.79 -3.09
C THR A 139 -15.28 -30.03 -2.85
N ARG A 140 -15.44 -30.71 -1.71
CA ARG A 140 -14.72 -31.97 -1.41
C ARG A 140 -15.10 -33.12 -2.34
N ARG A 141 -16.36 -33.19 -2.80
CA ARG A 141 -16.82 -34.19 -3.77
C ARG A 141 -16.15 -33.98 -5.13
N LEU A 142 -16.04 -32.74 -5.59
CA LEU A 142 -15.38 -32.38 -6.84
C LEU A 142 -13.86 -32.58 -6.78
N GLU A 143 -13.22 -32.17 -5.68
CA GLU A 143 -11.80 -32.44 -5.40
C GLU A 143 -11.48 -33.93 -5.50
N LYS A 144 -12.18 -34.73 -4.71
CA LYS A 144 -11.97 -36.18 -4.68
C LYS A 144 -12.25 -36.85 -6.04
N ALA A 145 -13.31 -36.43 -6.75
CA ALA A 145 -13.61 -36.97 -8.07
C ALA A 145 -12.53 -36.62 -9.12
N ALA A 146 -11.93 -35.44 -9.03
CA ALA A 146 -10.81 -35.03 -9.89
C ALA A 146 -9.53 -35.82 -9.58
N GLU A 147 -9.26 -36.12 -8.30
CA GLU A 147 -8.13 -36.96 -7.88
C GLU A 147 -8.29 -38.45 -8.24
N GLU A 148 -9.53 -38.98 -8.22
CA GLU A 148 -9.82 -40.39 -8.48
C GLU A 148 -10.02 -40.73 -9.97
N THR A 149 -10.32 -39.74 -10.83
CA THR A 149 -10.47 -40.00 -12.27
C THR A 149 -9.11 -40.18 -12.96
N LYS A 150 -9.10 -40.97 -14.03
CA LYS A 150 -7.93 -41.26 -14.87
C LYS A 150 -8.09 -40.70 -16.29
N ASN A 151 -9.02 -39.78 -16.46
CA ASN A 151 -9.39 -39.20 -17.74
C ASN A 151 -9.22 -37.67 -17.67
N ASP A 152 -8.18 -37.16 -18.31
CA ASP A 152 -7.80 -35.74 -18.31
C ASP A 152 -8.98 -34.82 -18.71
N ASP A 153 -9.80 -35.22 -19.68
CA ASP A 153 -10.98 -34.48 -20.14
C ASP A 153 -12.11 -34.41 -19.09
N GLU A 154 -12.15 -35.35 -18.15
CA GLU A 154 -13.10 -35.38 -17.05
C GLU A 154 -12.53 -34.65 -15.82
N GLN A 155 -11.24 -34.84 -15.55
CA GLN A 155 -10.51 -34.10 -14.53
C GLN A 155 -10.63 -32.58 -14.75
N GLN A 156 -10.34 -32.09 -15.96
CA GLN A 156 -10.47 -30.67 -16.31
C GLN A 156 -11.90 -30.13 -16.13
N LYS A 157 -12.94 -30.95 -16.37
CA LYS A 157 -14.34 -30.53 -16.15
C LYS A 157 -14.68 -30.44 -14.66
N LEU A 158 -14.15 -31.35 -13.84
CA LEU A 158 -14.33 -31.35 -12.39
C LEU A 158 -13.56 -30.20 -11.73
N GLU A 159 -12.34 -29.94 -12.18
CA GLU A 159 -11.54 -28.78 -11.78
C GLU A 159 -12.24 -27.47 -12.17
N ALA A 160 -12.70 -27.31 -13.42
CA ALA A 160 -13.46 -26.13 -13.84
C ALA A 160 -14.79 -25.96 -13.08
N ALA A 161 -15.47 -27.04 -12.69
CA ALA A 161 -16.66 -26.97 -11.84
C ALA A 161 -16.32 -26.51 -10.41
N ARG A 162 -15.18 -26.95 -9.86
CA ARG A 162 -14.65 -26.48 -8.57
C ARG A 162 -14.23 -25.01 -8.64
N GLU A 163 -13.59 -24.57 -9.71
CA GLU A 163 -13.26 -23.16 -9.93
C GLU A 163 -14.51 -22.27 -9.99
N GLN A 164 -15.62 -22.75 -10.56
CA GLN A 164 -16.90 -22.04 -10.56
C GLN A 164 -17.54 -21.90 -9.17
N LEU A 165 -17.24 -22.81 -8.23
CA LEU A 165 -17.60 -22.66 -6.81
C LEU A 165 -16.63 -21.73 -6.07
N GLY A 166 -15.42 -21.55 -6.58
CA GLY A 166 -14.39 -20.68 -6.02
C GLY A 166 -13.92 -21.11 -4.63
N TYR A 167 -12.99 -20.33 -4.08
CA TYR A 167 -12.46 -20.52 -2.73
C TYR A 167 -13.20 -19.61 -1.74
N MET A 168 -13.89 -20.20 -0.76
CA MET A 168 -14.69 -19.48 0.23
C MET A 168 -14.50 -20.05 1.63
N THR A 169 -13.89 -19.25 2.51
CA THR A 169 -13.84 -19.52 3.96
C THR A 169 -15.22 -19.34 4.59
N LEU A 170 -15.43 -19.87 5.80
CA LEU A 170 -16.66 -19.68 6.59
C LEU A 170 -16.97 -18.19 6.76
N MET A 171 -15.94 -17.40 7.08
CA MET A 171 -16.05 -15.95 7.22
C MET A 171 -16.34 -15.24 5.88
N GLY A 172 -15.83 -15.76 4.75
CA GLY A 172 -16.18 -15.29 3.41
C GLY A 172 -17.63 -15.57 3.03
N TYR A 173 -18.13 -16.76 3.38
CA TYR A 173 -19.53 -17.16 3.20
C TYR A 173 -20.45 -16.26 4.03
N MET A 174 -20.13 -16.02 5.30
CA MET A 174 -20.93 -15.16 6.16
C MET A 174 -20.93 -13.69 5.72
N ALA A 175 -19.83 -13.19 5.19
CA ALA A 175 -19.77 -11.85 4.58
C ALA A 175 -20.72 -11.75 3.38
N ALA A 176 -20.70 -12.74 2.48
CA ALA A 176 -21.56 -12.79 1.30
C ALA A 176 -23.04 -12.98 1.66
N PHE A 177 -23.37 -13.85 2.63
CA PHE A 177 -24.72 -14.01 3.18
C PHE A 177 -25.24 -12.70 3.77
N THR A 178 -24.45 -12.09 4.68
CA THR A 178 -24.83 -10.83 5.34
C THR A 178 -25.09 -9.73 4.31
N TYR A 179 -24.19 -9.56 3.33
CA TYR A 179 -24.36 -8.63 2.22
C TYR A 179 -25.65 -8.90 1.42
N GLY A 180 -25.96 -10.18 1.17
CA GLY A 180 -27.18 -10.61 0.49
C GLY A 180 -28.48 -10.20 1.19
N THR A 181 -28.47 -9.99 2.51
CA THR A 181 -29.63 -9.50 3.28
C THR A 181 -29.80 -7.98 3.24
N LEU A 182 -28.79 -7.22 2.76
CA LEU A 182 -28.84 -5.77 2.73
C LEU A 182 -29.77 -5.27 1.62
N SER A 183 -30.60 -4.27 1.92
CA SER A 183 -31.37 -3.54 0.92
C SER A 183 -30.45 -2.76 -0.03
N ALA A 184 -30.94 -2.34 -1.20
CA ALA A 184 -30.12 -1.63 -2.19
C ALA A 184 -29.48 -0.33 -1.66
N SER A 185 -30.18 0.39 -0.77
CA SER A 185 -29.61 1.58 -0.12
C SER A 185 -28.52 1.23 0.89
N GLU A 186 -28.62 0.08 1.57
CA GLU A 186 -27.62 -0.42 2.51
C GLU A 186 -26.38 -0.96 1.80
N GLN A 187 -26.53 -1.65 0.66
CA GLN A 187 -25.40 -2.09 -0.17
C GLN A 187 -24.55 -0.89 -0.62
N GLU A 188 -25.18 0.20 -1.05
CA GLU A 188 -24.46 1.43 -1.44
C GLU A 188 -23.86 2.18 -0.22
N ARG A 189 -24.37 1.99 1.00
CA ARG A 189 -23.73 2.45 2.25
C ARG A 189 -22.53 1.58 2.64
N PHE A 190 -22.62 0.26 2.44
CA PHE A 190 -21.50 -0.68 2.61
C PHE A 190 -20.33 -0.31 1.70
N TRP A 191 -20.57 -0.03 0.41
CA TRP A 191 -19.53 0.43 -0.53
C TRP A 191 -18.92 1.80 -0.18
N LYS A 192 -19.59 2.59 0.67
CA LYS A 192 -19.06 3.83 1.27
C LYS A 192 -18.28 3.60 2.57
N GLY A 193 -18.16 2.34 3.00
CA GLY A 193 -17.40 1.92 4.19
C GLY A 193 -18.20 1.95 5.49
N GLU A 194 -19.54 2.00 5.44
CA GLU A 194 -20.37 1.76 6.63
C GLU A 194 -20.23 0.30 7.11
N VAL A 195 -20.26 0.10 8.42
CA VAL A 195 -20.14 -1.22 9.05
C VAL A 195 -21.52 -1.82 9.26
N PHE A 196 -21.71 -3.04 8.78
CA PHE A 196 -22.91 -3.85 9.05
C PHE A 196 -22.56 -4.97 10.03
N TYR A 197 -23.52 -5.32 10.88
CA TYR A 197 -23.35 -6.33 11.93
C TYR A 197 -24.39 -7.44 11.78
N ALA A 198 -23.92 -8.68 11.84
CA ALA A 198 -24.77 -9.87 11.87
C ALA A 198 -24.28 -10.87 12.93
N THR A 199 -25.19 -11.68 13.48
CA THR A 199 -24.88 -12.62 14.56
C THR A 199 -25.88 -13.77 14.63
N SER A 200 -25.48 -14.89 15.23
CA SER A 200 -26.38 -16.01 15.56
C SER A 200 -27.26 -15.70 16.79
N ALA A 201 -26.88 -14.74 17.62
CA ALA A 201 -27.62 -14.34 18.81
C ALA A 201 -28.72 -13.31 18.51
N ALA A 202 -29.79 -13.32 19.31
CA ALA A 202 -30.79 -12.25 19.26
C ALA A 202 -30.21 -10.93 19.82
N PHE A 203 -29.67 -10.08 18.94
CA PHE A 203 -29.07 -8.79 19.30
C PHE A 203 -29.82 -7.60 18.68
N PRO A 204 -30.19 -6.55 19.45
CA PRO A 204 -30.86 -5.37 18.92
C PRO A 204 -30.04 -4.66 17.82
N GLY A 205 -30.60 -4.59 16.59
CA GLY A 205 -29.92 -4.01 15.43
C GLY A 205 -28.89 -4.93 14.76
N GLY A 206 -28.68 -6.14 15.28
CA GLY A 206 -27.94 -7.20 14.58
C GLY A 206 -28.82 -7.93 13.57
N ARG A 207 -28.25 -8.27 12.42
CA ARG A 207 -28.91 -9.11 11.41
C ARG A 207 -28.73 -10.60 11.75
N PRO A 208 -29.72 -11.47 11.48
CA PRO A 208 -29.53 -12.90 11.63
C PRO A 208 -28.54 -13.42 10.58
N ILE A 209 -27.68 -14.35 10.99
CA ILE A 209 -26.93 -15.24 10.09
C ILE A 209 -27.66 -16.60 9.99
N PRO A 210 -27.21 -17.55 9.14
CA PRO A 210 -27.85 -18.86 9.04
C PRO A 210 -27.93 -19.60 10.39
N GLU A 211 -29.02 -20.34 10.60
CA GLU A 211 -29.20 -21.16 11.79
C GLU A 211 -28.16 -22.29 11.87
N GLY A 212 -27.73 -22.64 13.09
CA GLY A 212 -26.70 -23.65 13.33
C GLY A 212 -25.26 -23.27 12.92
N SER A 213 -25.04 -22.05 12.42
CA SER A 213 -23.72 -21.58 11.96
C SER A 213 -22.63 -21.51 13.03
N SER A 214 -23.00 -21.47 14.31
CA SER A 214 -22.10 -21.63 15.47
C SER A 214 -21.35 -22.97 15.46
N HIS A 215 -21.91 -24.00 14.82
CA HIS A 215 -21.35 -25.35 14.74
C HIS A 215 -20.67 -25.63 13.38
N TRP A 216 -20.61 -24.64 12.48
CA TRP A 216 -19.94 -24.80 11.19
C TRP A 216 -18.42 -24.61 11.39
N LYS A 217 -17.63 -25.55 10.86
CA LYS A 217 -16.16 -25.49 10.85
C LYS A 217 -15.67 -25.02 9.48
N ASP A 218 -14.74 -24.06 9.45
CA ASP A 218 -14.01 -23.65 8.26
C ASP A 218 -13.18 -24.82 7.70
N VAL A 219 -13.25 -25.03 6.40
CA VAL A 219 -12.56 -26.14 5.70
C VAL A 219 -11.05 -25.95 5.71
N TYR A 220 -10.62 -24.69 5.75
CA TYR A 220 -9.23 -24.29 5.50
C TYR A 220 -8.49 -23.87 6.77
N ASP A 221 -9.16 -23.91 7.93
CA ASP A 221 -8.57 -23.71 9.24
C ASP A 221 -8.58 -25.05 10.01
N PRO A 222 -7.43 -25.75 10.12
CA PRO A 222 -7.37 -27.02 10.82
C PRO A 222 -7.61 -26.87 12.32
N GLU A 223 -7.27 -25.71 12.90
CA GLU A 223 -7.40 -25.39 14.33
C GLU A 223 -8.81 -24.88 14.69
N ASP A 224 -9.70 -24.69 13.70
CA ASP A 224 -11.08 -24.26 13.96
C ASP A 224 -11.89 -25.32 14.74
N GLU A 225 -12.20 -25.04 16.00
CA GLU A 225 -13.14 -25.84 16.78
C GLU A 225 -14.59 -25.41 16.49
N PRO A 226 -15.48 -26.34 16.07
CA PRO A 226 -16.90 -26.06 15.99
C PRO A 226 -17.47 -25.79 17.39
N ASP A 227 -18.59 -25.06 17.46
CA ASP A 227 -19.27 -24.66 18.71
C ASP A 227 -18.62 -23.46 19.43
N ARG A 228 -18.23 -22.44 18.65
CA ARG A 228 -17.63 -21.16 19.12
C ARG A 228 -18.59 -20.27 19.95
N GLY A 229 -19.79 -20.75 20.30
CA GLY A 229 -20.87 -19.95 20.88
C GLY A 229 -21.44 -18.92 19.90
N ASP A 230 -21.72 -17.71 20.38
CA ASP A 230 -22.27 -16.60 19.58
C ASP A 230 -21.34 -16.19 18.43
N MET A 231 -21.64 -16.60 17.20
CA MET A 231 -20.93 -16.10 16.03
C MET A 231 -21.32 -14.63 15.78
N ARG A 232 -20.31 -13.78 15.50
CA ARG A 232 -20.46 -12.34 15.30
C ARG A 232 -19.66 -11.89 14.09
N VAL A 233 -20.34 -11.28 13.13
CA VAL A 233 -19.81 -10.90 11.82
C VAL A 233 -19.89 -9.39 11.68
N PHE A 234 -18.74 -8.75 11.53
CA PHE A 234 -18.63 -7.34 11.20
C PHE A 234 -18.22 -7.20 9.74
N LEU A 235 -19.12 -6.67 8.91
CA LEU A 235 -18.96 -6.56 7.48
C LEU A 235 -18.71 -5.09 7.09
N ARG A 236 -17.60 -4.82 6.41
CA ARG A 236 -17.23 -3.48 5.92
C ARG A 236 -16.37 -3.58 4.66
N PHE A 237 -16.59 -2.73 3.68
CA PHE A 237 -15.64 -2.50 2.60
C PHE A 237 -14.52 -1.54 3.03
N ASP A 238 -13.25 -1.97 2.90
CA ASP A 238 -12.08 -1.11 3.02
C ASP A 238 -11.23 -1.18 1.73
N PRO A 239 -11.25 -0.15 0.87
CA PRO A 239 -10.45 -0.13 -0.35
C PRO A 239 -8.93 0.02 -0.09
N ILE A 240 -8.50 0.25 1.15
CA ILE A 240 -7.10 0.46 1.51
C ILE A 240 -6.58 -0.73 2.33
N ARG A 241 -6.15 -1.78 1.62
CA ARG A 241 -5.49 -2.97 2.18
C ARG A 241 -4.46 -2.56 3.25
N LYS A 242 -4.55 -3.18 4.43
CA LYS A 242 -3.77 -2.94 5.67
C LYS A 242 -4.21 -1.78 6.59
N GLN A 243 -5.03 -0.80 6.18
CA GLN A 243 -5.45 0.25 7.14
C GLN A 243 -6.39 -0.30 8.22
N LEU A 244 -7.36 -1.14 7.87
CA LEU A 244 -8.18 -1.83 8.86
C LEU A 244 -7.33 -2.73 9.79
N GLY A 245 -6.42 -3.53 9.25
CA GLY A 245 -5.51 -4.37 10.04
C GLY A 245 -4.73 -3.55 11.07
N GLN A 246 -4.03 -2.50 10.63
CA GLN A 246 -3.28 -1.59 11.51
C GLN A 246 -4.14 -0.89 12.57
N ARG A 247 -5.44 -0.68 12.32
CA ARG A 247 -6.37 -0.15 13.33
C ARG A 247 -6.82 -1.23 14.31
N LEU A 248 -7.11 -2.44 13.85
CA LEU A 248 -7.44 -3.58 14.72
C LEU A 248 -6.23 -3.94 15.60
N ASP A 249 -5.01 -3.90 15.05
CA ASP A 249 -3.74 -4.05 15.78
C ASP A 249 -3.60 -3.00 16.89
N ARG A 250 -3.77 -1.72 16.55
CA ARG A 250 -3.64 -0.60 17.49
C ARG A 250 -4.73 -0.59 18.56
N ASP A 251 -5.95 -0.99 18.19
CA ASP A 251 -7.13 -0.95 19.04
C ASP A 251 -7.36 -2.31 19.76
N GLY A 252 -6.36 -3.21 19.75
CA GLY A 252 -6.35 -4.47 20.52
C GLY A 252 -7.40 -5.51 20.10
N SER A 253 -7.85 -5.47 18.85
CA SER A 253 -8.98 -6.27 18.33
C SER A 253 -8.58 -7.26 17.23
N VAL A 254 -7.28 -7.58 17.11
CA VAL A 254 -6.68 -8.51 16.14
C VAL A 254 -7.34 -9.89 16.16
N GLU A 255 -7.70 -10.39 17.34
CA GLU A 255 -8.38 -11.69 17.52
C GLU A 255 -9.76 -11.75 16.85
N ARG A 256 -10.35 -10.59 16.49
CA ARG A 256 -11.58 -10.51 15.70
C ARG A 256 -11.22 -10.46 14.23
N SER A 257 -11.11 -11.63 13.61
CA SER A 257 -10.87 -11.75 12.16
C SER A 257 -11.97 -11.04 11.36
N VAL A 258 -11.69 -9.83 10.86
CA VAL A 258 -12.61 -9.09 9.99
C VAL A 258 -12.36 -9.51 8.54
N PRO A 259 -13.36 -10.04 7.81
CA PRO A 259 -13.19 -10.45 6.43
C PRO A 259 -12.79 -9.25 5.56
N ASN A 260 -11.59 -9.28 4.99
CA ASN A 260 -11.07 -8.20 4.15
C ASN A 260 -11.02 -8.65 2.69
N ILE A 261 -11.94 -8.12 1.87
CA ILE A 261 -11.96 -8.36 0.42
C ILE A 261 -10.92 -7.45 -0.24
N ALA A 262 -9.65 -7.85 -0.12
CA ALA A 262 -8.53 -7.14 -0.71
C ALA A 262 -8.32 -7.57 -2.18
N PRO A 263 -8.23 -6.63 -3.14
CA PRO A 263 -7.93 -6.97 -4.53
C PRO A 263 -6.54 -7.62 -4.64
N PRO A 264 -6.40 -8.74 -5.38
CA PRO A 264 -5.13 -9.14 -5.96
C PRO A 264 -4.83 -8.29 -7.20
N GLU A 265 -3.54 -8.03 -7.40
CA GLU A 265 -2.93 -7.47 -8.62
C GLU A 265 -3.20 -5.99 -8.95
N MET A 266 -2.25 -5.41 -9.68
CA MET A 266 -2.34 -4.06 -10.26
C MET A 266 -2.95 -4.19 -11.64
N SER A 267 -4.00 -3.43 -11.94
CA SER A 267 -4.66 -3.55 -13.25
C SER A 267 -3.83 -2.98 -14.40
N GLU A 268 -4.19 -3.35 -15.62
CA GLU A 268 -3.66 -2.73 -16.83
C GLU A 268 -3.84 -1.20 -16.84
N ALA A 269 -4.99 -0.68 -16.39
CA ALA A 269 -5.23 0.77 -16.37
C ALA A 269 -4.44 1.49 -15.27
N GLU A 270 -4.13 0.82 -14.15
CA GLU A 270 -3.20 1.34 -13.14
C GLU A 270 -1.76 1.34 -13.67
N ALA A 271 -1.32 0.25 -14.30
CA ALA A 271 0.02 0.13 -14.91
C ALA A 271 0.27 1.21 -15.97
N HIS A 272 -0.76 1.56 -16.75
CA HIS A 272 -0.68 2.62 -17.74
C HIS A 272 -0.83 4.05 -17.18
N HIS A 273 -1.23 4.21 -15.92
CA HIS A 273 -1.51 5.52 -15.34
C HIS A 273 -0.24 6.40 -15.27
N PRO A 274 -0.28 7.72 -15.62
CA PRO A 274 0.89 8.58 -15.65
C PRO A 274 1.68 8.71 -14.34
N PHE A 275 1.01 8.50 -13.20
CA PHE A 275 1.67 8.37 -11.89
C PHE A 275 2.56 7.11 -11.83
N ILE A 276 2.02 5.93 -12.15
CA ILE A 276 2.75 4.66 -12.10
C ILE A 276 3.88 4.63 -13.12
N LYS A 277 3.65 5.08 -14.37
CA LYS A 277 4.72 5.19 -15.37
C LYS A 277 5.92 6.01 -14.88
N ARG A 278 5.69 7.10 -14.14
CA ARG A 278 6.78 7.91 -13.55
C ARG A 278 7.42 7.28 -12.31
N GLN A 279 6.65 6.62 -11.44
CA GLN A 279 7.22 5.86 -10.33
C GLN A 279 8.10 4.69 -10.83
N ILE A 280 7.66 4.00 -11.87
CA ILE A 280 8.45 2.97 -12.55
C ILE A 280 9.70 3.58 -13.20
N ALA A 281 9.58 4.69 -13.93
CA ALA A 281 10.74 5.37 -14.52
C ALA A 281 11.77 5.84 -13.47
N TRP A 282 11.33 6.26 -12.28
CA TRP A 282 12.21 6.53 -11.14
C TRP A 282 12.87 5.27 -10.57
N ASN A 283 12.17 4.14 -10.59
CA ASN A 283 12.68 2.83 -10.18
C ASN A 283 13.48 2.11 -11.28
N GLN A 284 13.70 2.71 -12.46
CA GLN A 284 14.44 2.02 -13.53
C GLN A 284 15.96 2.00 -13.27
N PRO A 285 16.61 0.81 -13.31
CA PRO A 285 18.04 0.67 -13.04
C PRO A 285 18.96 1.41 -14.03
N GLU A 286 18.50 1.75 -15.22
CA GLU A 286 19.35 2.22 -16.35
C GLU A 286 20.06 3.56 -16.06
N LEU A 287 19.44 4.45 -15.28
CA LEU A 287 20.05 5.70 -14.81
C LEU A 287 21.25 5.47 -13.86
N PHE A 288 21.30 4.33 -13.18
CA PHE A 288 22.46 3.92 -12.38
C PHE A 288 23.47 3.10 -13.20
N LEU A 289 23.02 2.22 -14.09
CA LEU A 289 23.90 1.34 -14.87
C LEU A 289 24.95 2.12 -15.68
N SER A 290 24.56 3.17 -16.42
CA SER A 290 25.47 3.86 -17.35
C SER A 290 26.60 4.66 -16.69
N ARG A 291 26.46 5.08 -15.42
CA ARG A 291 27.50 5.85 -14.69
C ARG A 291 28.18 5.08 -13.56
N TRP A 292 27.62 3.95 -13.14
CA TRP A 292 28.18 3.13 -12.06
C TRP A 292 28.66 1.74 -12.50
N ALA A 293 28.50 1.33 -13.76
CA ALA A 293 29.03 0.04 -14.25
C ALA A 293 30.52 -0.17 -13.92
N ASP A 294 31.38 0.80 -14.23
CA ASP A 294 32.83 0.71 -13.96
C ASP A 294 33.20 0.65 -12.46
N PRO A 295 32.56 1.42 -11.57
CA PRO A 295 32.63 1.20 -10.11
C PRO A 295 32.09 -0.14 -9.62
N VAL A 296 30.97 -0.61 -10.18
CA VAL A 296 30.28 -1.85 -9.74
C VAL A 296 31.05 -3.09 -10.16
N ALA A 297 31.67 -3.09 -11.35
CA ALA A 297 32.57 -4.14 -11.81
C ALA A 297 33.85 -4.31 -10.95
N LYS A 298 34.11 -3.38 -10.02
CA LYS A 298 35.23 -3.42 -9.06
C LYS A 298 34.80 -3.83 -7.64
N LEU A 299 33.54 -4.18 -7.43
CA LEU A 299 33.04 -4.69 -6.14
C LEU A 299 33.21 -6.22 -6.02
N PRO A 300 33.30 -6.78 -4.80
CA PRO A 300 33.30 -8.23 -4.59
C PRO A 300 31.96 -8.88 -5.01
N ASP A 301 32.01 -10.15 -5.44
CA ASP A 301 30.84 -10.95 -5.82
C ASP A 301 29.71 -10.84 -4.77
N PRO A 302 28.48 -10.44 -5.16
CA PRO A 302 27.36 -10.30 -4.23
C PRO A 302 26.93 -11.71 -3.75
N GLY A 303 27.27 -12.03 -2.49
CA GLY A 303 27.13 -13.37 -1.92
C GLY A 303 28.35 -13.86 -1.14
N ARG A 304 29.51 -13.19 -1.24
CA ARG A 304 30.65 -13.45 -0.32
C ARG A 304 30.56 -12.73 1.03
N GLY A 305 29.47 -11.98 1.25
CA GLY A 305 28.67 -12.07 2.48
C GLY A 305 27.29 -12.65 2.08
N PRO A 306 26.67 -13.56 2.86
CA PRO A 306 25.58 -14.41 2.38
C PRO A 306 24.28 -13.68 1.94
N TRP A 307 23.65 -14.28 0.92
CA TRP A 307 22.41 -13.92 0.19
C TRP A 307 21.12 -13.90 1.06
N TYR A 308 19.99 -13.26 0.69
CA TYR A 308 19.63 -12.19 -0.29
C TYR A 308 18.12 -11.82 -0.13
N GLY A 309 17.53 -11.02 -1.03
CA GLY A 309 16.08 -11.09 -1.32
C GLY A 309 15.35 -9.80 -1.68
N GLY A 310 15.54 -9.28 -2.90
CA GLY A 310 14.73 -8.18 -3.46
C GLY A 310 15.00 -6.81 -2.83
N TYR A 311 15.64 -5.91 -3.61
CA TYR A 311 16.37 -4.73 -3.11
C TYR A 311 17.62 -5.12 -2.29
N TRP A 312 18.59 -4.21 -2.24
CA TRP A 312 19.61 -4.25 -1.19
C TRP A 312 18.86 -4.21 0.15
N SER A 313 19.19 -5.10 1.08
CA SER A 313 18.61 -4.98 2.41
C SER A 313 18.95 -3.60 2.98
N VAL A 314 18.06 -3.02 3.78
CA VAL A 314 18.34 -1.73 4.43
C VAL A 314 19.66 -1.84 5.23
N ALA A 315 19.92 -3.00 5.84
CA ALA A 315 21.17 -3.34 6.50
C ALA A 315 22.40 -3.33 5.56
N ASP A 316 22.31 -3.81 4.32
CA ASP A 316 23.42 -3.76 3.33
C ASP A 316 23.73 -2.33 2.88
N SER A 317 22.68 -1.54 2.68
CA SER A 317 22.80 -0.13 2.30
C SER A 317 23.41 0.69 3.44
N LEU A 318 22.96 0.42 4.67
CA LEU A 318 23.53 0.98 5.91
C LEU A 318 24.98 0.52 6.14
N ALA A 319 25.29 -0.77 6.01
CA ALA A 319 26.65 -1.29 6.21
C ALA A 319 27.65 -0.70 5.20
N ARG A 320 27.22 -0.43 3.97
CA ARG A 320 28.02 0.27 2.95
C ARG A 320 28.16 1.76 3.22
N PHE A 321 27.14 2.39 3.80
CA PHE A 321 27.21 3.76 4.29
C PHE A 321 28.19 3.87 5.46
N HIS A 322 27.99 3.09 6.52
CA HIS A 322 28.86 2.93 7.68
C HIS A 322 30.33 2.72 7.28
N LYS A 323 30.62 1.74 6.41
CA LYS A 323 31.98 1.44 5.95
C LYS A 323 32.64 2.58 5.16
N ARG A 324 31.85 3.52 4.65
CA ARG A 324 32.32 4.69 3.88
C ARG A 324 32.42 5.97 4.72
N THR A 325 31.57 6.15 5.74
CA THR A 325 31.46 7.38 6.53
C THR A 325 31.97 7.25 7.97
N GLY A 326 32.14 6.02 8.47
CA GLY A 326 32.50 5.73 9.87
C GLY A 326 31.36 5.97 10.87
N LEU A 327 30.16 6.33 10.41
CA LEU A 327 28.99 6.57 11.25
C LEU A 327 28.28 5.24 11.54
N PRO A 328 27.94 4.92 12.82
CA PRO A 328 27.40 3.63 13.25
C PRO A 328 26.16 3.18 12.47
#